data_AF-A0A2Z3URJ8-F1
#
_entry.id   AF-A0A2Z3URJ8-F1
#
_cell.length_a   1.000
_cell.length_b   1.000
_cell.length_c   1.000
_cell.angle_alpha   90.00
_cell.angle_beta   90.00
_cell.angle_gamma   90.00
#
_symmetry.space_group_name_H-M   'P 1'
#
loop_
_entity.id
_entity.type
_entity.pdbx_description
1 polymer ?
#
loop_
_entity_poly.entity_id
_entity_poly.type
_entity_poly.pdbx_seq_one_letter_code
_entity_poly.pdbx_strand_id
1 'polypeptide(L)' 'MDETYVKVNGVGRCVYRAIDQHGQVIDVLVSARRDAAAARRFFNRILRTLKVTPAEVVTDAAPVCPAVRDDLVPSAWPHI' A
#
# COMPACT_ATOMS: atom_id res chain seq x y z
N MET A 1 2.94 -1.91 3.76
CA MET A 1 2.31 -1.87 2.43
C MET A 1 3.38 -1.68 1.38
N ASP A 2 3.62 -2.69 0.54
CA ASP A 2 4.61 -2.62 -0.54
C ASP A 2 3.95 -2.40 -1.91
N GLU A 3 4.70 -1.80 -2.84
CA GLU A 3 4.37 -1.69 -4.25
C GLU A 3 5.39 -2.43 -5.12
N THR A 4 4.98 -3.56 -5.69
CA THR A 4 5.80 -4.34 -6.62
C THR A 4 5.26 -4.28 -8.04
N TYR A 5 6.17 -4.36 -9.02
CA TYR A 5 5.81 -4.43 -10.44
C TYR A 5 5.93 -5.87 -10.96
N VAL A 6 4.85 -6.40 -11.54
CA VAL A 6 4.80 -7.75 -12.11
C VAL A 6 4.32 -7.70 -13.56
N LYS A 7 4.78 -8.66 -14.37
CA LYS A 7 4.35 -8.82 -15.76
C LYS A 7 3.37 -9.98 -15.87
N VAL A 8 2.12 -9.70 -16.24
CA VAL A 8 1.07 -10.72 -16.44
C VAL A 8 0.69 -10.74 -17.91
N ASN A 9 0.84 -11.89 -18.57
CA ASN A 9 0.62 -12.06 -20.02
C ASN A 9 1.30 -10.98 -20.87
N GLY A 10 2.55 -10.66 -20.55
CA GLY A 10 3.32 -9.65 -21.27
C GLY A 10 3.00 -8.21 -20.89
N VAL A 11 1.98 -7.95 -20.05
CA VAL A 11 1.55 -6.61 -19.67
C VAL A 11 1.99 -6.28 -18.24
N GLY A 12 2.56 -5.08 -18.08
CA GLY A 12 2.93 -4.53 -16.79
C GLY A 12 1.74 -4.27 -15.86
N ARG A 13 1.90 -4.63 -14.60
CA ARG A 13 0.93 -4.38 -13.53
C ARG A 13 1.65 -3.94 -12.27
N CYS A 14 1.08 -2.95 -11.59
CA CYS A 14 1.47 -2.60 -10.23
C CYS A 14 0.64 -3.42 -9.26
N VAL A 15 1.29 -3.99 -8.25
CA VAL A 15 0.67 -4.74 -7.17
C VAL A 15 0.95 -3.99 -5.89
N TYR A 16 -0.12 -3.63 -5.20
CA TYR A 16 -0.08 -3.06 -3.87
C TYR A 16 -0.48 -4.16 -2.89
N ARG A 17 0.32 -4.39 -1.86
CA ARG A 17 0.07 -5.44 -0.87
C ARG A 17 0.15 -4.89 0.55
N ALA A 18 -0.81 -5.28 1.38
CA ALA A 18 -0.76 -5.06 2.81
C ALA A 18 -0.39 -6.36 3.51
N ILE A 19 0.57 -6.28 4.41
CA ILE A 19 1.07 -7.40 5.21
C ILE A 19 1.07 -6.94 6.66
N ASP A 20 0.71 -7.83 7.58
CA ASP A 20 0.88 -7.58 9.01
C ASP A 20 2.32 -7.84 9.47
N GLN A 21 2.58 -7.61 10.75
CA GLN A 21 3.88 -7.84 11.39
C GLN A 21 4.33 -9.32 11.40
N HIS A 22 3.41 -10.27 11.19
CA HIS A 22 3.70 -11.70 11.16
C HIS A 22 3.92 -12.22 9.74
N GLY A 23 3.90 -11.34 8.73
CA GLY A 23 4.05 -11.72 7.33
C GLY A 23 2.75 -12.20 6.67
N GLN A 24 1.59 -12.04 7.32
CA GLN A 24 0.31 -12.44 6.75
C GLN A 24 -0.22 -11.36 5.80
N VAL A 25 -0.66 -11.78 4.61
CA VAL A 25 -1.25 -10.87 3.63
C VAL A 25 -2.66 -10.48 4.07
N ILE A 26 -2.86 -9.20 4.36
CA ILE A 26 -4.14 -8.63 4.75
C ILE A 26 -5.01 -8.36 3.52
N ASP A 27 -4.42 -7.76 2.47
CA ASP A 27 -5.12 -7.43 1.23
C ASP A 27 -4.14 -7.22 0.07
N VAL A 28 -4.65 -7.31 -1.16
CA VAL A 28 -3.91 -7.08 -2.40
C VAL A 28 -4.76 -6.27 -3.38
N LEU A 29 -4.15 -5.30 -4.04
CA LEU A 29 -4.73 -4.59 -5.18
C LEU A 29 -3.79 -4.63 -6.38
N VAL A 30 -4.31 -5.01 -7.53
CA VAL A 30 -3.61 -4.91 -8.81
C VAL A 30 -4.13 -3.69 -9.58
N SER A 31 -3.21 -2.84 -10.02
CA SER A 31 -3.48 -1.71 -10.92
C SER A 31 -2.77 -1.89 -12.25
N ALA A 32 -3.38 -1.37 -13.32
CA ALA A 32 -2.75 -1.33 -14.63
C ALA A 32 -1.58 -0.33 -14.70
N ARG A 33 -1.54 0.66 -13.80
CA ARG A 33 -0.52 1.72 -13.75
C ARG A 33 -0.07 1.96 -12.31
N ARG A 34 1.15 2.46 -12.16
CA ARG A 34 1.64 3.07 -10.93
C ARG A 34 0.94 4.42 -10.78
N ASP A 35 -0.05 4.51 -9.90
CA ASP A 35 -0.80 5.75 -9.70
C ASP A 35 -1.18 5.98 -8.23
N ALA A 36 -1.10 7.25 -7.81
CA ALA A 36 -1.38 7.65 -6.43
C ALA A 36 -2.84 7.44 -6.04
N ALA A 37 -3.76 7.45 -7.01
CA ALA A 37 -5.17 7.22 -6.75
C ALA A 37 -5.45 5.76 -6.35
N ALA A 38 -4.76 4.79 -6.97
CA ALA A 38 -4.82 3.37 -6.67
C ALA A 38 -4.21 3.08 -5.31
N ALA A 39 -3.04 3.66 -5.01
CA ALA A 39 -2.44 3.59 -3.69
C ALA A 39 -3.40 4.15 -2.61
N ARG A 40 -3.94 5.35 -2.81
CA ARG A 40 -4.91 5.98 -1.89
C ARG A 40 -6.20 5.16 -1.74
N ARG A 41 -6.73 4.59 -2.83
CA ARG A 41 -7.91 3.71 -2.81
C ARG A 41 -7.63 2.44 -2.02
N PHE A 42 -6.48 1.81 -2.25
CA PHE A 42 -6.05 0.61 -1.55
C PHE A 42 -5.94 0.88 -0.05
N PHE A 43 -5.32 1.99 0.30
CA PHE A 43 -5.12 2.39 1.68
C PHE A 43 -6.45 2.65 2.41
N ASN A 44 -7.36 3.40 1.80
CA ASN A 44 -8.71 3.62 2.34
C ASN A 44 -9.49 2.30 2.51
N ARG A 45 -9.34 1.37 1.57
CA ARG A 45 -9.94 0.04 1.66
C ARG A 45 -9.40 -0.72 2.87
N ILE A 46 -8.07 -0.73 3.07
CA ILE A 46 -7.45 -1.40 4.21
C ILE A 46 -7.91 -0.81 5.54
N LEU A 47 -7.91 0.53 5.68
CA LEU A 47 -8.37 1.20 6.91
C LEU A 47 -9.82 0.84 7.24
N ARG A 48 -10.70 0.76 6.22
CA ARG A 48 -12.09 0.31 6.40
C ARG A 48 -12.20 -1.15 6.79
N THR A 49 -11.37 -2.02 6.21
CA THR A 49 -11.37 -3.47 6.51
C THR A 49 -10.88 -3.76 7.91
N LEU A 50 -9.78 -3.11 8.33
CA LEU A 50 -9.17 -3.36 9.64
C LEU A 50 -10.01 -2.81 10.80
N LYS A 51 -10.83 -1.77 10.57
CA LYS A 51 -11.61 -1.06 11.60
C LYS A 51 -10.76 -0.54 12.78
N VAL A 52 -9.45 -0.59 12.64
CA VAL A 52 -8.45 -0.07 13.58
C VAL A 52 -7.48 0.79 12.79
N THR A 53 -7.00 1.86 13.40
CA THR A 53 -5.90 2.65 12.83
C THR A 53 -4.61 1.88 13.08
N PRO A 54 -3.89 1.44 12.03
CA PRO A 54 -2.60 0.79 12.23
C PRO A 54 -1.63 1.75 12.90
N ALA A 55 -0.94 1.28 13.94
CA ALA A 55 0.05 2.07 14.68
C ALA A 55 1.30 2.38 13.83
N GLU A 56 1.57 1.54 12.83
CA GLU A 56 2.70 1.67 11.94
C GLU A 56 2.32 1.28 10.51
N VAL A 57 2.85 2.03 9.54
CA VAL A 57 2.69 1.73 8.12
C VAL A 57 4.06 1.83 7.46
N VAL A 58 4.70 0.67 7.31
CA VAL A 58 5.93 0.55 6.54
C VAL A 58 5.56 0.54 5.06
N THR A 59 6.08 1.47 4.27
CA THR A 59 5.97 1.38 2.81
C THR A 59 7.33 1.16 2.19
N ASP A 60 7.40 0.49 1.05
CA ASP A 60 8.63 0.55 0.27
C ASP A 60 8.88 1.99 -0.22
N ALA A 61 10.13 2.31 -0.55
CA ALA A 61 10.53 3.63 -1.02
C ALA A 61 10.02 3.97 -2.44
N ALA A 62 8.90 3.36 -2.87
CA ALA A 62 8.25 3.72 -4.12
C ALA A 62 7.84 5.20 -4.07
N PRO A 63 8.10 6.01 -5.12
CA PRO A 63 7.91 7.47 -5.08
C PRO A 63 6.49 7.92 -4.70
N VAL A 64 5.49 7.07 -4.89
CA VAL A 64 4.07 7.35 -4.63
C VAL A 64 3.68 7.09 -3.17
N CYS A 65 4.36 6.17 -2.50
CA CYS A 65 3.95 5.66 -1.19
C CYS A 65 4.15 6.64 -0.02
N PRO A 66 5.27 7.40 0.09
CA PRO A 66 5.47 8.34 1.19
C PRO A 66 4.39 9.41 1.28
N ALA A 67 4.04 10.06 0.17
CA ALA A 67 3.02 11.11 0.15
C ALA A 67 1.63 10.59 0.54
N VAL A 68 1.27 9.37 0.08
CA VAL A 68 -0.02 8.76 0.41
C VAL A 68 -0.09 8.32 1.87
N ARG A 69 1.03 7.88 2.46
CA ARG A 69 1.11 7.52 3.88
C ARG A 69 0.90 8.74 4.76
N ASP A 70 1.64 9.82 4.52
CA ASP A 70 1.62 11.02 5.35
C ASP A 70 0.23 11.69 5.35
N ASP A 71 -0.46 11.66 4.21
CA ASP A 71 -1.84 12.15 4.08
C ASP A 71 -2.88 11.35 4.87
N LEU A 72 -2.68 10.03 5.02
CA LEU A 72 -3.72 9.11 5.50
C LEU A 72 -3.50 8.62 6.93
N VAL A 73 -2.25 8.58 7.39
CA VAL A 73 -1.91 8.18 8.76
C VAL A 73 -0.83 9.12 9.31
N PRO A 74 -1.18 10.39 9.59
CA PRO A 74 -0.21 11.38 10.08
C PRO A 74 0.42 11.01 11.44
N SER A 75 -0.13 10.01 12.15
CA SER A 75 0.39 9.50 13.42
C SER A 75 1.26 8.24 13.30
N ALA A 76 1.42 7.65 12.10
CA ALA A 76 2.27 6.48 11.92
C ALA A 76 3.74 6.92 11.84
N TRP A 77 4.60 6.32 12.66
CA TRP A 77 6.03 6.63 12.61
C TRP A 77 6.64 6.28 11.24
N PRO A 78 7.40 7.20 10.61
CA PRO A 78 8.10 6.89 9.38
C PRO A 78 9.35 6.07 9.69
N HIS A 79 9.32 4.78 9.34
CA HIS A 79 10.54 3.99 9.19
C HIS A 79 10.96 4.03 7.71
N ILE A 80 12.22 4.41 7.47
CA ILE A 80 12.90 4.44 6.16
C ILE A 80 13.81 3.22 6.07
#